data_AF-A0A970W3W3-F1
#
_entry.id   AF-A0A970W3W3-F1
#
_cell.length_a   1.000
_cell.length_b   1.000
_cell.length_c   1.000
_cell.angle_alpha   90.00
_cell.angle_beta   90.00
_cell.angle_gamma   90.00
#
_symmetry.space_group_name_H-M   'P 1'
#
loop_
_entity.id
_entity.type
_entity.pdbx_description
1 polymer ?
#
loop_
_entity_poly.entity_id
_entity_poly.type
_entity_poly.pdbx_seq_one_letter_code
_entity_poly.pdbx_strand_id
1 'polypeptide(L)'
;DAMVSADLVVARAGAATLAEFPAAGLPAILVPYPHAGQHQDRNAGYLVSQGAALKLDESELEGRVADLVLELLGDPARLQGMRQQAQRLAHPDAAAQIAALLRELAEGTQHKSG
;
A
#
# COMPACT_ATOMS: atom_id res chain seq x y z
N ASP A 1 -10.04 3.91 15.14
CA ASP A 1 -8.73 4.00 14.46
C ASP A 1 -8.73 5.11 13.43
N ALA A 2 -7.71 5.98 13.45
CA ALA A 2 -7.63 7.19 12.64
C ALA A 2 -7.57 6.93 11.11
N MET A 3 -7.09 5.76 10.70
CA MET A 3 -7.02 5.36 9.29
C MET A 3 -8.40 5.09 8.68
N VAL A 4 -9.30 4.44 9.43
CA VAL A 4 -10.65 4.10 8.94
C VAL A 4 -11.51 5.34 8.72
N SER A 5 -11.17 6.46 9.38
CA SER A 5 -11.83 7.76 9.21
C SER A 5 -11.15 8.69 8.19
N ALA A 6 -10.05 8.27 7.56
CA ALA A 6 -9.32 9.10 6.60
C ALA A 6 -9.80 8.88 5.16
N ASP A 7 -9.70 9.93 4.34
CA ASP A 7 -10.00 9.87 2.90
C ASP A 7 -8.76 9.70 2.03
N LEU A 8 -7.60 10.08 2.56
CA LEU A 8 -6.30 10.06 1.89
C LEU A 8 -5.19 9.94 2.95
N VAL A 9 -4.15 9.17 2.66
CA VAL A 9 -2.96 9.04 3.51
C VAL A 9 -1.77 9.74 2.88
N VAL A 10 -0.98 10.48 3.68
CA VAL A 10 0.35 10.96 3.29
C VAL A 10 1.37 10.27 4.18
N ALA A 11 2.28 9.48 3.60
CA ALA A 11 3.20 8.66 4.39
C ALA A 11 4.51 8.33 3.67
N ARG A 12 5.48 7.83 4.45
CA ARG A 12 6.67 7.16 3.90
C ARG A 12 6.27 5.79 3.36
N ALA A 13 6.94 5.34 2.29
CA ALA A 13 6.67 4.05 1.66
C ALA A 13 7.36 2.86 2.39
N GLY A 14 7.25 2.83 3.72
CA GLY A 14 7.82 1.77 4.58
C GLY A 14 7.22 0.38 4.32
N ALA A 15 7.74 -0.66 4.97
CA ALA A 15 7.36 -2.06 4.70
C ALA A 15 5.87 -2.37 4.87
N ALA A 16 5.21 -1.77 5.87
CA ALA A 16 3.80 -2.00 6.16
C ALA A 16 2.83 -1.33 5.16
N THR A 17 3.31 -0.36 4.37
CA THR A 17 2.55 0.43 3.39
C THR A 17 1.77 -0.43 2.40
N LEU A 18 2.39 -1.54 1.95
CA LEU A 18 1.80 -2.44 0.96
C LEU A 18 0.62 -3.27 1.49
N ALA A 19 0.51 -3.43 2.81
CA ALA A 19 -0.55 -4.20 3.45
C ALA A 19 -1.60 -3.29 4.08
N GLU A 20 -1.18 -2.28 4.84
CA GLU A 20 -2.08 -1.46 5.66
C GLU A 20 -3.00 -0.56 4.84
N PHE A 21 -2.49 0.13 3.81
CA PHE A 21 -3.33 1.07 3.04
C PHE A 21 -4.32 0.34 2.14
N PRO A 22 -3.93 -0.74 1.42
CA PRO A 22 -4.91 -1.58 0.74
C PRO A 22 -5.95 -2.18 1.67
N ALA A 23 -5.55 -2.72 2.83
CA ALA A 23 -6.49 -3.30 3.79
C ALA A 23 -7.49 -2.27 4.34
N ALA A 24 -7.06 -1.03 4.54
CA ALA A 24 -7.94 0.08 4.93
C ALA A 24 -8.72 0.68 3.74
N GLY A 25 -8.44 0.24 2.50
CA GLY A 25 -8.99 0.81 1.29
C GLY A 25 -8.66 2.30 1.14
N LEU A 26 -7.45 2.70 1.49
CA LEU A 26 -7.03 4.10 1.49
C LEU A 26 -6.12 4.40 0.30
N PRO A 27 -6.47 5.42 -0.52
CA PRO A 27 -5.51 5.99 -1.45
C PRO A 27 -4.40 6.72 -0.69
N ALA A 28 -3.21 6.81 -1.30
CA ALA A 28 -2.04 7.40 -0.65
C ALA A 28 -1.21 8.33 -1.54
N ILE A 29 -0.60 9.35 -0.92
CA ILE A 29 0.58 10.06 -1.43
C ILE A 29 1.79 9.51 -0.67
N LEU A 30 2.72 8.91 -1.40
CA LEU A 30 3.88 8.25 -0.85
C LEU A 30 5.13 9.06 -1.09
N VAL A 31 5.90 9.28 -0.04
CA VAL A 31 7.15 10.06 -0.06
C VAL A 31 8.31 9.14 0.33
N PRO A 32 8.89 8.36 -0.60
CA PRO A 32 9.98 7.44 -0.29
C PRO A 32 11.16 8.18 0.35
N TYR A 33 11.68 7.63 1.45
CA TYR A 33 12.87 8.18 2.09
C TYR A 33 14.12 7.81 1.26
N PRO A 34 14.90 8.78 0.75
CA PRO A 34 15.99 8.52 -0.20
C PRO A 34 17.12 7.65 0.37
N HIS A 35 17.25 7.60 1.70
CA HIS A 35 18.29 6.83 2.39
C HIS A 35 17.83 5.43 2.86
N ALA A 36 16.58 5.03 2.61
CA ALA A 36 16.03 3.73 3.05
C ALA A 36 16.37 2.54 2.13
N GLY A 37 17.36 2.70 1.22
CA GLY A 37 17.62 1.74 0.15
C GLY A 37 16.47 1.68 -0.88
N GLN A 38 16.58 0.79 -1.87
CA GLN A 38 15.61 0.72 -2.99
C GLN A 38 14.22 0.18 -2.60
N HIS A 39 14.01 -0.23 -1.35
CA HIS A 39 12.77 -0.88 -0.91
C HIS A 39 11.59 0.09 -0.86
N GLN A 40 11.77 1.31 -0.35
CA GLN A 40 10.67 2.27 -0.28
C GLN A 40 10.22 2.73 -1.68
N ASP A 41 11.17 2.92 -2.59
CA ASP A 41 10.88 3.31 -3.96
C ASP A 41 10.09 2.22 -4.70
N ARG A 42 10.46 0.94 -4.50
CA ARG A 42 9.72 -0.21 -5.04
C ARG A 42 8.32 -0.32 -4.46
N ASN A 43 8.15 -0.14 -3.15
CA ASN A 43 6.83 -0.19 -2.52
C ASN A 43 5.92 0.92 -3.06
N ALA A 44 6.45 2.13 -3.17
CA ALA A 44 5.71 3.25 -3.77
C ALA A 44 5.37 2.97 -5.24
N GLY A 45 6.35 2.53 -6.03
CA GLY A 45 6.19 2.21 -7.44
C GLY A 45 5.13 1.13 -7.67
N TYR A 46 5.06 0.11 -6.81
CA TYR A 46 4.02 -0.91 -6.89
C TYR A 46 2.63 -0.28 -6.74
N LEU A 47 2.34 0.44 -5.66
CA LEU A 47 1.01 1.04 -5.45
C LEU A 47 0.65 2.10 -6.50
N VAL A 48 1.64 2.87 -6.98
CA VAL A 48 1.47 3.82 -8.10
C VAL A 48 1.10 3.09 -9.39
N SER A 49 1.79 1.99 -9.71
CA SER A 49 1.52 1.22 -10.94
C SER A 49 0.11 0.61 -10.97
N GLN A 50 -0.45 0.35 -9.79
CA GLN A 50 -1.82 -0.15 -9.63
C GLN A 50 -2.86 0.98 -9.58
N GLY A 51 -2.44 2.24 -9.58
CA GLY A 51 -3.34 3.40 -9.45
C GLY A 51 -3.89 3.62 -8.05
N ALA A 52 -3.34 2.97 -7.03
CA ALA A 52 -3.76 3.13 -5.63
C ALA A 52 -3.05 4.29 -4.91
N ALA A 53 -1.94 4.78 -5.46
CA ALA A 53 -1.16 5.84 -4.85
C ALA A 53 -0.55 6.81 -5.89
N LEU A 54 -0.12 7.97 -5.41
CA LEU A 54 0.83 8.86 -6.08
C LEU A 54 2.16 8.81 -5.34
N LYS A 55 3.27 8.98 -6.07
CA LYS A 55 4.59 9.16 -5.48
C LYS A 55 4.97 10.64 -5.57
N LEU A 56 5.49 11.18 -4.47
CA LEU A 56 6.07 12.51 -4.38
C LEU A 56 7.54 12.36 -3.96
N ASP A 57 8.46 13.00 -4.69
CA ASP A 57 9.87 12.96 -4.31
C ASP A 57 10.11 13.83 -3.07
N GLU A 58 11.04 13.40 -2.21
CA GLU A 58 11.35 14.10 -0.95
C GLU A 58 11.72 15.57 -1.17
N SER A 59 12.45 15.87 -2.25
CA SER A 59 12.86 17.23 -2.61
C SER A 59 11.69 18.15 -2.95
N GLU A 60 10.53 17.59 -3.27
CA GLU A 60 9.33 18.35 -3.63
C GLU A 60 8.31 18.45 -2.47
N LEU A 61 8.57 17.76 -1.36
CA LEU A 61 7.62 17.59 -0.25
C LEU A 61 7.08 18.93 0.25
N GLU A 62 7.95 19.84 0.64
CA GLU A 62 7.57 21.14 1.22
C GLU A 62 6.77 22.02 0.25
N GLY A 63 7.06 21.91 -1.05
CA GLY A 63 6.46 22.77 -2.06
C GLY A 63 5.19 22.21 -2.71
N ARG A 64 4.96 20.90 -2.66
CA ARG A 64 3.90 20.25 -3.48
C ARG A 64 2.89 19.43 -2.71
N VAL A 65 3.18 19.03 -1.47
CA VAL A 65 2.30 18.08 -0.76
C VAL A 65 0.92 18.66 -0.48
N ALA A 66 0.84 19.93 -0.09
CA ALA A 66 -0.43 20.60 0.20
C ALA A 66 -1.29 20.71 -1.06
N ASP A 67 -0.69 21.15 -2.18
CA ASP A 67 -1.38 21.27 -3.46
C ASP A 67 -1.89 19.92 -3.95
N LEU A 68 -1.08 18.86 -3.82
CA LEU A 68 -1.46 17.52 -4.26
C LEU A 68 -2.61 16.95 -3.41
N VAL A 69 -2.62 17.20 -2.10
CA VAL A 69 -3.73 16.85 -1.22
C VAL A 69 -4.99 17.59 -1.64
N LEU A 70 -4.91 18.91 -1.87
CA LEU A 70 -6.06 19.72 -2.28
C LEU A 70 -6.59 19.31 -3.67
N GLU A 71 -5.71 18.98 -4.61
CA GLU A 71 -6.08 18.48 -5.94
C GLU A 71 -6.89 17.18 -5.83
N LEU A 72 -6.43 16.23 -5.01
CA LEU A 72 -7.12 14.95 -4.81
C LEU A 72 -8.44 15.10 -4.06
N LEU A 73 -8.51 15.95 -3.04
CA LEU A 73 -9.76 16.22 -2.33
C LEU A 73 -10.74 17.03 -3.19
N GLY A 74 -10.23 17.83 -4.14
CA GLY A 74 -11.00 18.57 -5.13
C GLY A 74 -11.50 17.72 -6.32
N ASP A 75 -11.00 16.49 -6.48
CA ASP A 75 -11.42 15.54 -7.51
C ASP A 75 -11.92 14.22 -6.87
N PRO A 76 -13.19 14.21 -6.38
CA PRO A 76 -13.77 13.03 -5.75
C PRO A 76 -13.80 11.79 -6.66
N ALA A 77 -13.91 11.99 -7.99
CA ALA A 77 -13.96 10.89 -8.94
C ALA A 77 -12.60 10.17 -9.01
N ARG A 78 -11.50 10.94 -9.10
CA ARG A 78 -10.15 10.39 -9.07
C ARG A 78 -9.85 9.73 -7.73
N LEU A 79 -10.18 10.38 -6.62
CA LEU A 79 -9.95 9.82 -5.28
C LEU A 79 -10.71 8.51 -5.09
N GLN A 80 -11.96 8.44 -5.56
CA GLN A 80 -12.75 7.22 -5.53
C GLN A 80 -12.17 6.13 -6.44
N GLY A 81 -11.64 6.49 -7.61
CA GLY A 81 -10.93 5.56 -8.48
C GLY A 81 -9.71 4.94 -7.78
N MET A 82 -8.90 5.74 -7.11
CA MET A 82 -7.75 5.27 -6.34
C MET A 82 -8.17 4.38 -5.17
N ARG A 83 -9.24 4.77 -4.44
CA ARG A 83 -9.83 3.96 -3.36
C ARG A 83 -10.21 2.56 -3.83
N GLN A 84 -10.85 2.45 -5.00
CA GLN A 84 -11.21 1.14 -5.58
C GLN A 84 -9.98 0.31 -5.92
N GLN A 85 -8.90 0.92 -6.42
CA GLN A 85 -7.65 0.18 -6.67
C GLN A 85 -7.03 -0.28 -5.35
N ALA A 86 -6.96 0.58 -4.34
CA ALA A 86 -6.45 0.20 -3.02
C ALA A 86 -7.21 -1.01 -2.44
N GLN A 87 -8.54 -0.99 -2.51
CA GLN A 87 -9.37 -2.12 -2.05
C GLN A 87 -9.14 -3.41 -2.83
N ARG A 88 -8.87 -3.34 -4.14
CA ARG A 88 -8.55 -4.53 -4.96
C ARG A 88 -7.21 -5.16 -4.59
N LEU A 89 -6.28 -4.36 -4.09
CA LEU A 89 -4.99 -4.83 -3.60
C LEU A 89 -5.07 -5.39 -2.17
N ALA A 90 -6.19 -5.19 -1.48
CA ALA A 90 -6.39 -5.77 -0.17
C ALA A 90 -6.40 -7.29 -0.30
N HIS A 91 -5.48 -7.93 0.42
CA HIS A 91 -5.47 -9.38 0.60
C HIS A 91 -5.86 -9.71 2.06
N PRO A 92 -7.14 -9.57 2.43
CA PRO A 92 -7.59 -9.82 3.81
C PRO A 92 -7.27 -11.23 4.28
N ASP A 93 -7.23 -12.20 3.37
CA ASP A 93 -6.95 -13.61 3.67
C ASP A 93 -5.46 -13.99 3.53
N ALA A 94 -4.53 -13.05 3.31
CA ALA A 94 -3.12 -13.38 3.08
C ALA A 94 -2.53 -14.27 4.18
N ALA A 95 -2.80 -13.92 5.44
CA ALA A 95 -2.32 -14.66 6.59
C ALA A 95 -2.92 -16.07 6.65
N ALA A 96 -4.20 -16.23 6.32
CA ALA A 96 -4.88 -17.52 6.28
C ALA A 96 -4.33 -18.41 5.15
N GLN A 97 -4.05 -17.83 3.97
CA GLN A 97 -3.46 -18.54 2.84
C GLN A 97 -2.03 -19.00 3.13
N ILE A 98 -1.21 -18.15 3.75
CA ILE A 98 0.14 -18.52 4.19
C ILE A 98 0.07 -19.65 5.22
N ALA A 99 -0.84 -19.55 6.19
CA ALA A 99 -1.02 -20.60 7.20
C ALA A 99 -1.47 -21.94 6.58
N ALA A 100 -2.33 -21.91 5.56
CA ALA A 100 -2.74 -23.10 4.82
C ALA A 100 -1.56 -23.73 4.05
N LEU A 101 -0.78 -22.91 3.34
CA LEU A 101 0.43 -23.37 2.63
C LEU A 101 1.47 -23.98 3.58
N LEU A 102 1.68 -23.39 4.75
CA LEU A 102 2.58 -23.93 5.77
C LEU A 102 2.09 -25.29 6.30
N ARG A 103 0.77 -25.47 6.48
CA ARG A 103 0.20 -26.78 6.85
C ARG A 103 0.37 -27.82 5.76
N GLU A 104 0.07 -27.48 4.51
CA GLU A 104 0.27 -28.39 3.37
C GLU A 104 1.74 -28.81 3.23
N LEU A 105 2.69 -27.88 3.40
CA LEU A 105 4.11 -28.22 3.39
C LEU A 105 4.47 -29.14 4.57
N ALA A 106 4.02 -28.82 5.77
CA ALA A 106 4.27 -29.64 6.94
C ALA A 106 3.73 -31.06 6.78
N GLU A 107 2.51 -31.21 6.26
CA GLU A 107 1.84 -32.50 6.02
C GLU A 107 2.46 -33.27 4.84
N GLY A 108 2.84 -32.57 3.76
CA GLY A 108 3.54 -33.15 2.61
C GLY A 108 4.97 -33.63 2.92
N THR A 109 5.60 -33.09 3.96
CA THR A 109 6.93 -33.54 4.42
C THR A 109 6.83 -34.82 5.25
N GLN A 110 5.70 -35.10 5.90
CA GLN A 110 5.45 -36.33 6.66
C GLN A 110 5.22 -37.58 5.78
N HIS A 111 4.99 -37.41 4.47
CA HIS A 111 4.73 -38.52 3.54
C HIS A 111 5.96 -39.03 2.77
N LYS A 112 7.14 -38.43 2.96
CA LYS A 112 8.40 -38.81 2.25
C LYS A 112 9.41 -39.60 3.09
N SER A 113 8.99 -40.16 4.23
CA SER A 113 9.86 -40.99 5.10
C SER A 113 9.49 -42.48 5.14
N GLY A 114 8.84 -43.00 4.09
CA GLY A 114 8.56 -44.43 3.93
C GLY A 114 9.48 -45.08 2.90
#